data_AF-A0A376KLW0-F1
#
_entry.id   AF-A0A376KLW0-F1
#
_cell.length_a   1.000
_cell.length_b   1.000
_cell.length_c   1.000
_cell.angle_alpha   90.00
_cell.angle_beta   90.00
_cell.angle_gamma   90.00
#
_symmetry.space_group_name_H-M   'P 1'
#
loop_
_entity.id
_entity.type
_entity.pdbx_description
1 polymer ?
#
loop_
_entity_poly.entity_id
_entity_poly.type
_entity_poly.pdbx_seq_one_letter_code
_entity_poly.pdbx_strand_id
1 'polypeptide(L)'
;MVGYLNQHADAHILTLEDPVEYLYASQRCLIQQREIGLHCMTFASGLRAALREDPDVILLGELRDSETIRLALTAAENRAFGAGNITYAWCRAGS
;
A
#
# COMPACT_ATOMS: atom_id res chain seq x y z
N MET A 1 -1.62 -8.39 -9.49
CA MET A 1 -2.32 -8.32 -8.19
C MET A 1 -3.39 -7.23 -8.18
N VAL A 2 -3.02 -5.94 -8.24
CA VAL A 2 -3.96 -4.80 -8.17
C VAL A 2 -5.06 -4.88 -9.23
N GLY A 3 -4.71 -5.16 -10.49
CA GLY A 3 -5.70 -5.30 -11.57
C GLY A 3 -6.72 -6.43 -11.36
N TYR A 4 -6.33 -7.52 -10.68
CA TYR A 4 -7.25 -8.61 -10.35
C TYR A 4 -8.22 -8.18 -9.25
N LEU A 5 -7.70 -7.56 -8.17
CA LEU A 5 -8.54 -7.03 -7.09
C LEU A 5 -9.53 -5.99 -7.61
N ASN A 6 -9.08 -5.08 -8.48
CA ASN A 6 -9.93 -4.05 -9.09
C ASN A 6 -11.09 -4.60 -9.95
N GLN A 7 -11.06 -5.88 -10.31
CA GLN A 7 -12.13 -6.54 -11.07
C GLN A 7 -13.00 -7.47 -10.20
N HIS A 8 -12.52 -7.88 -9.02
CA HIS A 8 -13.14 -8.94 -8.21
C HIS A 8 -13.46 -8.54 -6.77
N ALA A 9 -13.02 -7.36 -6.31
CA ALA A 9 -13.26 -6.85 -4.97
C ALA A 9 -13.80 -5.41 -5.02
N ASP A 10 -14.53 -5.03 -3.99
CA ASP A 10 -14.93 -3.64 -3.73
C ASP A 10 -14.12 -3.20 -2.51
N ALA A 11 -12.95 -2.61 -2.77
CA ALA A 11 -11.93 -2.32 -1.76
C ALA A 11 -11.19 -1.02 -2.10
N HIS A 12 -10.69 -0.35 -1.07
CA HIS A 12 -9.79 0.79 -1.19
C HIS A 12 -8.34 0.30 -1.22
N ILE A 13 -7.72 0.41 -2.39
CA ILE A 13 -6.33 0.02 -2.63
C ILE A 13 -5.45 1.26 -2.67
N LEU A 14 -4.47 1.34 -1.77
CA LEU A 14 -3.43 2.37 -1.77
C LEU A 14 -2.08 1.74 -2.05
N THR A 15 -1.36 2.26 -3.05
CA THR A 15 -0.02 1.80 -3.42
C THR A 15 1.02 2.87 -3.11
N LEU A 16 2.16 2.46 -2.55
CA LEU A 16 3.35 3.29 -2.36
C LEU A 16 4.49 2.67 -3.16
N GLU A 17 4.96 3.35 -4.19
CA GLU A 17 5.95 2.85 -5.16
C GLU A 17 7.05 3.89 -5.42
N ASP A 18 8.19 3.46 -5.95
CA ASP A 18 9.34 4.32 -6.26
C ASP A 18 10.16 3.73 -7.43
N PRO A 19 9.93 4.16 -8.69
CA PRO A 19 8.77 4.93 -9.19
C PRO A 19 7.54 4.04 -9.43
N VAL A 20 6.40 4.63 -9.80
CA VAL A 20 5.20 3.84 -10.17
C VAL A 20 5.41 3.17 -11.53
N GLU A 21 5.29 1.83 -11.58
CA GLU A 21 5.52 1.07 -12.83
C GLU A 21 4.29 1.04 -13.75
N TYR A 22 3.09 0.93 -13.16
CA TYR A 22 1.84 0.79 -13.90
C TYR A 22 0.76 1.66 -13.28
N LEU A 23 0.05 2.43 -14.12
CA LEU A 23 -1.11 3.20 -13.70
C LEU A 23 -2.38 2.36 -13.82
N TYR A 24 -3.09 2.21 -12.71
CA TYR A 24 -4.36 1.49 -12.63
C TYR A 24 -5.51 2.49 -12.52
N ALA A 25 -6.40 2.46 -13.50
CA ALA A 25 -7.66 3.19 -13.41
C ALA A 25 -8.60 2.50 -12.41
N SER A 26 -9.24 3.29 -11.54
CA SER A 26 -10.26 2.77 -10.61
C SER A 26 -11.45 2.21 -11.40
N GLN A 27 -11.85 0.97 -11.11
CA GLN A 27 -13.02 0.33 -11.70
C GLN A 27 -14.01 -0.05 -10.59
N ARG A 28 -13.75 -1.17 -9.90
CA ARG A 28 -14.51 -1.57 -8.71
C ARG A 28 -13.85 -1.11 -7.42
N CYS A 29 -12.52 -1.09 -7.42
CA CYS A 29 -11.74 -0.59 -6.31
C CYS A 29 -11.49 0.91 -6.45
N LEU A 30 -11.45 1.60 -5.33
CA LEU A 30 -10.84 2.93 -5.25
C LEU A 30 -9.33 2.72 -5.22
N ILE A 31 -8.64 3.12 -6.28
CA ILE A 31 -7.18 2.97 -6.38
C ILE A 31 -6.51 4.33 -6.24
N GLN A 32 -5.63 4.44 -5.25
CA GLN A 32 -4.73 5.57 -5.08
C GLN A 32 -3.29 5.11 -5.21
N GLN A 33 -2.53 5.74 -6.10
CA GLN A 33 -1.13 5.43 -6.29
C GLN A 33 -0.27 6.61 -5.90
N ARG A 34 0.74 6.34 -5.08
CA ARG A 34 1.67 7.36 -4.61
C ARG A 34 3.08 6.93 -4.94
N GLU A 35 3.77 7.87 -5.53
CA GLU A 35 5.17 7.77 -5.88
C GLU A 35 6.02 8.50 -4.84
N ILE A 36 7.09 7.86 -4.38
CA ILE A 36 8.06 8.49 -3.51
C ILE A 36 8.88 9.51 -4.30
N GLY A 37 9.13 10.69 -3.73
CA GLY A 37 9.74 11.84 -4.39
C GLY A 37 8.73 12.78 -5.07
N LEU A 38 7.59 12.27 -5.55
CA LEU A 38 6.55 13.09 -6.17
C LEU A 38 5.38 13.39 -5.23
N HIS A 39 4.77 12.34 -4.66
CA HIS A 39 3.58 12.44 -3.83
C HIS A 39 3.91 12.42 -2.33
N CYS A 40 4.98 11.72 -1.96
CA CYS A 40 5.44 11.57 -0.58
C CYS A 40 6.97 11.63 -0.56
N MET A 41 7.57 12.23 0.47
CA MET A 41 9.03 12.34 0.52
C MET A 41 9.71 11.01 0.89
N THR A 42 9.06 10.18 1.71
CA THR A 42 9.59 8.87 2.13
C THR A 42 8.48 7.84 2.28
N PHE A 43 8.82 6.55 2.15
CA PHE A 43 7.87 5.46 2.41
C PHE A 43 7.27 5.52 3.83
N ALA A 44 8.08 5.81 4.86
CA ALA A 44 7.58 5.91 6.23
C ALA A 44 6.52 7.03 6.40
N SER A 45 6.72 8.19 5.76
CA SER A 45 5.69 9.24 5.74
C SER A 45 4.46 8.83 4.95
N GLY A 46 4.64 8.22 3.78
CA GLY A 46 3.54 7.76 2.93
C GLY A 46 2.70 6.68 3.61
N LEU A 47 3.33 5.74 4.30
CA LEU A 47 2.67 4.67 5.04
C LEU A 47 1.89 5.22 6.23
N ARG A 48 2.48 6.14 7.01
CA ARG A 48 1.75 6.80 8.12
C ARG A 48 0.51 7.55 7.62
N ALA A 49 0.61 8.23 6.48
CA ALA A 49 -0.54 8.91 5.86
C ALA A 49 -1.58 7.89 5.38
N ALA A 50 -1.14 6.86 4.65
CA ALA A 50 -2.00 5.80 4.14
C ALA A 50 -2.78 5.09 5.25
N LEU A 51 -2.15 4.79 6.39
CA LEU A 51 -2.85 4.15 7.51
C LEU A 51 -4.04 4.99 8.03
N ARG A 52 -3.97 6.32 7.93
CA ARG A 52 -5.05 7.23 8.36
C ARG A 52 -6.20 7.35 7.36
N GLU A 53 -5.96 7.00 6.11
CA GLU A 53 -6.98 6.99 5.05
C GLU A 53 -7.86 5.73 5.10
N ASP A 54 -7.57 4.84 6.04
CA ASP A 54 -8.28 3.57 6.25
C ASP A 54 -8.43 2.68 5.00
N PRO A 55 -7.36 2.45 4.22
CA PRO A 55 -7.43 1.62 3.02
C PRO A 55 -7.53 0.13 3.38
N ASP A 56 -8.37 -0.60 2.65
CA ASP A 56 -8.52 -2.05 2.77
C ASP A 56 -7.24 -2.81 2.34
N VAL A 57 -6.51 -2.27 1.37
CA VAL A 57 -5.28 -2.89 0.85
C VAL A 57 -4.21 -1.83 0.75
N ILE A 58 -3.08 -2.06 1.43
CA ILE A 58 -1.87 -1.25 1.22
C ILE A 58 -0.84 -2.11 0.51
N LEU A 59 -0.44 -1.66 -0.68
CA LEU A 59 0.67 -2.23 -1.42
C LEU A 59 1.90 -1.37 -1.22
N LEU A 60 2.94 -2.00 -0.71
CA LEU A 60 4.26 -1.38 -0.58
C LEU A 60 5.16 -1.97 -1.66
N GLY A 61 5.82 -1.11 -2.43
CA GLY A 61 6.90 -1.47 -3.33
C GLY A 61 8.14 -1.99 -2.59
N GLU A 62 9.28 -1.98 -3.27
CA GLU A 62 10.53 -2.53 -2.71
C GLU A 62 11.01 -1.72 -1.49
N LEU A 63 10.82 -2.28 -0.30
CA LEU A 63 11.28 -1.64 0.93
C LEU A 63 12.78 -1.88 1.11
N ARG A 64 13.57 -0.83 0.91
CA ARG A 64 15.03 -0.85 1.14
C ARG A 64 15.43 -0.37 2.54
N ASP A 65 14.53 0.32 3.21
CA ASP A 65 14.78 0.96 4.49
C ASP A 65 14.21 0.15 5.67
N SER A 66 15.07 -0.10 6.66
CA SER A 66 14.74 -0.90 7.84
C SER A 66 13.68 -0.26 8.74
N GLU A 67 13.62 1.08 8.81
CA GLU A 67 12.58 1.78 9.57
C GLU A 67 11.21 1.52 8.96
N THR A 68 11.12 1.62 7.62
CA THR A 68 9.90 1.39 6.86
C THR A 68 9.41 -0.05 6.98
N ILE A 69 10.32 -1.04 6.92
CA ILE A 69 9.98 -2.45 7.14
C ILE A 69 9.40 -2.66 8.53
N ARG A 70 10.03 -2.12 9.57
CA ARG A 70 9.53 -2.22 10.95
C ARG A 70 8.17 -1.55 11.11
N LEU A 71 7.97 -0.40 10.49
CA LEU A 71 6.69 0.31 10.52
C LEU A 71 5.59 -0.52 9.84
N ALA A 72 5.88 -1.10 8.68
CA ALA A 72 4.95 -1.97 7.97
C ALA A 72 4.56 -3.20 8.79
N LEU A 73 5.54 -3.86 9.41
CA LEU A 73 5.31 -5.00 10.32
C LEU A 73 4.46 -4.59 11.52
N THR A 74 4.82 -3.48 12.18
CA THR A 74 4.09 -2.96 13.34
C THR A 74 2.65 -2.61 12.98
N ALA A 75 2.43 -2.04 11.79
CA ALA A 75 1.10 -1.71 11.30
C ALA A 75 0.27 -2.97 11.01
N ALA A 76 0.89 -4.00 10.42
CA ALA A 76 0.26 -5.29 10.18
C ALA A 76 -0.12 -6.00 11.48
N GLU A 77 0.77 -6.00 12.47
CA GLU A 77 0.52 -6.58 13.79
C GLU A 77 -0.61 -5.87 14.54
N ASN A 78 -0.60 -4.53 14.58
CA ASN A 78 -1.59 -3.77 15.34
C ASN A 78 -3.00 -3.84 14.74
N ARG A 79 -3.11 -3.87 13.40
CA ARG A 79 -4.43 -3.92 12.74
C ARG A 79 -5.00 -5.34 12.62
N ALA A 80 -4.18 -6.38 12.76
CA ALA A 80 -4.68 -7.74 12.88
C ALA A 80 -5.59 -7.95 14.11
N PHE A 81 -5.51 -7.09 15.13
CA PHE A 81 -6.25 -7.23 16.38
C PHE A 81 -7.45 -6.28 16.52
N GLY A 82 -7.69 -5.38 15.56
CA GLY A 82 -8.71 -4.33 15.66
C GLY A 82 -9.50 -4.10 14.37
N ALA A 83 -10.65 -4.78 14.24
CA ALA A 83 -11.84 -4.34 13.50
C ALA A 83 -11.76 -3.96 11.99
N GLY A 84 -10.72 -4.31 11.24
CA GLY A 84 -10.67 -4.07 9.79
C GLY A 84 -9.79 -5.06 9.02
N ASN A 85 -10.28 -5.57 7.88
CA ASN A 85 -9.57 -6.53 7.01
C ASN A 85 -8.50 -5.83 6.16
N ILE A 86 -7.49 -5.21 6.78
CA ILE A 86 -6.41 -4.61 6.00
C ILE A 86 -5.44 -5.69 5.54
N THR A 87 -5.47 -5.99 4.24
CA THR A 87 -4.57 -6.95 3.62
C THR A 87 -3.33 -6.21 3.11
N TYR A 88 -2.20 -6.43 3.77
CA TYR A 88 -0.91 -5.91 3.30
C TYR A 88 -0.37 -6.83 2.20
N ALA A 89 -0.39 -6.35 0.97
CA ALA A 89 0.17 -7.07 -0.17
C ALA A 89 1.59 -6.57 -0.42
N TRP A 90 2.60 -7.35 -0.05
CA TRP A 90 3.99 -7.01 -0.33
C TRP A 90 4.37 -7.51 -1.73
N CYS A 91 4.57 -6.58 -2.67
CA CYS A 91 5.10 -6.95 -3.97
C CYS A 91 6.61 -7.09 -3.84
N ARG A 92 7.07 -8.32 -3.65
CA ARG A 92 8.49 -8.65 -3.82
C ARG A 92 8.79 -8.65 -5.31
N ALA A 93 9.10 -7.49 -5.88
CA ALA A 93 9.82 -7.44 -7.15
C ALA A 93 11.21 -8.03 -6.87
N GLY A 94 11.44 -9.26 -7.34
CA GLY A 94 12.68 -9.99 -7.11
C GLY A 94 13.83 -9.45 -7.95
N SER A 95 15.03 -9.65 -7.40
CA SER A 95 16.36 -9.82 -8.01
C SER A 95 16.90 -8.72 -8.92
#